data_AF-A0A949YE67-F1
#
_entry.id   AF-A0A949YE67-F1
#
_cell.length_a   1.000
_cell.length_b   1.000
_cell.length_c   1.000
_cell.angle_alpha   90.00
_cell.angle_beta   90.00
_cell.angle_gamma   90.00
#
_symmetry.space_group_name_H-M   'P 1'
#
loop_
_entity.id
_entity.type
_entity.pdbx_description
1 polymer ?
#
loop_
_entity_poly.entity_id
_entity_poly.type
_entity_poly.pdbx_seq_one_letter_code
_entity_poly.pdbx_strand_id
1 'polypeptide(L)'
;MEAKLSLDQIRVQIDRIDTELLRLLNERADFVHEIGTIKKNAGLPIYAPEREESLLQVLIQKNKGRLPAEAIRAIYREIMSASLALEKDLTIAFLGPEATWTHQAARSKFGLSVKYTPESSIGDVFARVTRGTADYGVVPIENSLEGAVNHTLDVFMDSELKICAQILLRIRNDLLSKWPRDQIKKIYSHPQVFGQCRQWLQENARDLELIEVSSTTRAAQIAATEPGAAALASSMAAEVYGLQVLETSV
;
A
#
# COMPACT_ATOMS: atom_id res chain seq x y z
N MET A 1 42.29 -8.38 19.64
CA MET A 1 40.96 -7.98 20.14
C MET A 1 40.64 -6.64 19.46
N GLU A 2 39.85 -6.64 18.39
CA GLU A 2 39.49 -5.39 17.70
C GLU A 2 38.72 -4.49 18.67
N ALA A 3 39.21 -3.26 18.85
CA ALA A 3 38.53 -2.27 19.66
C ALA A 3 37.18 -1.94 19.01
N LYS A 4 36.08 -2.33 19.66
CA LYS A 4 34.73 -1.95 19.24
C LYS A 4 34.66 -0.41 19.22
N LEU A 5 34.26 0.14 18.09
CA LEU A 5 33.96 1.57 17.95
C LEU A 5 32.98 2.01 19.05
N SER A 6 33.19 3.21 19.59
CA SER A 6 32.20 3.85 20.48
C SER A 6 30.92 4.20 19.72
N LEU A 7 29.82 4.40 20.45
CA LEU A 7 28.53 4.78 19.87
C LEU A 7 28.64 6.02 18.98
N ASP A 8 29.32 7.05 19.46
CA ASP A 8 29.46 8.32 18.72
C ASP A 8 30.31 8.15 17.46
N GLN A 9 31.36 7.32 17.52
CA GLN A 9 32.14 7.00 16.31
C GLN A 9 31.30 6.25 15.28
N ILE A 10 30.41 5.34 15.70
CA ILE A 10 29.50 4.64 14.77
C ILE A 10 28.52 5.62 14.14
N ARG A 11 27.95 6.56 14.91
CA ARG A 11 27.04 7.59 14.39
C ARG A 11 27.70 8.45 13.31
N VAL A 12 28.93 8.90 13.54
CA VAL A 12 29.69 9.66 12.52
C VAL A 12 29.91 8.84 11.24
N GLN A 13 30.10 7.52 11.34
CA GLN A 13 30.17 6.67 10.14
C GLN A 13 28.83 6.57 9.42
N ILE A 14 27.72 6.51 10.15
CA ILE A 14 26.36 6.53 9.57
C ILE A 14 26.10 7.85 8.85
N ASP A 15 26.36 8.99 9.49
CA ASP A 15 26.14 10.32 8.89
C ASP A 15 26.91 10.49 7.57
N ARG A 16 28.14 9.97 7.52
CA ARG A 16 28.94 9.94 6.29
C ARG A 16 28.29 9.09 5.20
N ILE A 17 27.78 7.90 5.56
CA ILE A 17 27.09 7.02 4.62
C ILE A 17 25.80 7.68 4.12
N ASP A 18 25.01 8.29 5.00
CA ASP A 18 23.75 8.94 4.64
C ASP A 18 23.97 10.14 3.70
N THR A 19 25.06 10.89 3.90
CA THR A 19 25.47 11.95 2.97
C THR A 19 25.76 11.39 1.58
N GLU A 20 26.48 10.26 1.50
CA GLU A 20 26.79 9.62 0.22
C GLU A 20 25.55 8.98 -0.42
N LEU A 21 24.65 8.40 0.38
CA LEU A 21 23.36 7.90 -0.11
C LEU A 21 22.54 9.02 -0.72
N LEU A 22 22.43 10.17 -0.05
CA LEU A 22 21.73 11.33 -0.60
C LEU A 22 22.35 11.81 -1.92
N ARG A 23 23.69 11.85 -2.01
CA ARG A 23 24.39 12.20 -3.25
C ARG A 23 24.03 11.23 -4.38
N LEU A 24 24.11 9.93 -4.12
CA LEU A 24 23.79 8.87 -5.09
C LEU A 24 22.31 8.87 -5.51
N LEU A 25 21.40 9.17 -4.59
CA LEU A 25 19.98 9.28 -4.87
C LEU A 25 19.67 10.47 -5.80
N ASN A 26 20.32 11.62 -5.58
CA ASN A 26 20.18 12.78 -6.47
C ASN A 26 20.77 12.50 -7.86
N GLU A 27 21.98 11.92 -7.92
CA GLU A 27 22.58 11.52 -9.20
C GLU A 27 21.67 10.55 -9.98
N ARG A 28 21.04 9.59 -9.27
CA ARG A 28 20.03 8.73 -9.87
C ARG A 28 18.80 9.52 -10.35
N ALA A 29 18.32 10.49 -9.59
CA ALA A 29 17.16 11.32 -9.95
C ALA A 29 17.41 12.13 -11.22
N ASP A 30 18.63 12.67 -11.41
CA ASP A 30 19.03 13.39 -12.63
C ASP A 30 18.93 12.48 -13.87
N PHE A 31 19.45 11.24 -13.79
CA PHE A 31 19.32 10.28 -14.88
C PHE A 31 17.87 9.87 -15.15
N VAL A 32 17.04 9.76 -14.11
CA VAL A 32 15.61 9.49 -14.31
C VAL A 32 14.93 10.66 -15.02
N HIS A 33 15.26 11.90 -14.66
CA HIS A 33 14.74 13.09 -15.34
C HIS A 33 15.12 13.12 -16.84
N GLU A 34 16.37 12.76 -17.18
CA GLU A 34 16.80 12.61 -18.57
C GLU A 34 15.99 11.54 -19.31
N ILE A 35 15.79 10.36 -18.68
CA ILE A 35 14.96 9.28 -19.24
C ILE A 35 13.53 9.76 -19.47
N GLY A 36 12.93 10.46 -18.50
CA GLY A 36 11.60 11.03 -18.62
C GLY A 36 11.48 11.98 -19.81
N THR A 37 12.49 12.83 -20.02
CA THR A 37 12.56 13.75 -21.18
C THR A 37 12.64 13.00 -22.50
N ILE A 38 13.48 11.96 -22.60
CA ILE A 38 13.61 11.12 -23.78
C ILE A 38 12.29 10.41 -24.09
N LYS A 39 11.66 9.79 -23.09
CA LYS A 39 10.37 9.08 -23.25
C LYS A 39 9.27 10.03 -23.70
N LYS A 40 9.19 11.22 -23.10
CA LYS A 40 8.21 12.24 -23.46
C LYS A 40 8.35 12.68 -24.92
N ASN A 41 9.58 12.92 -25.38
CA ASN A 41 9.86 13.29 -26.78
C ASN A 41 9.57 12.14 -27.76
N ALA A 42 9.74 10.90 -27.33
CA ALA A 42 9.47 9.71 -28.14
C ALA A 42 8.02 9.18 -28.04
N GLY A 43 7.17 9.80 -27.22
CA GLY A 43 5.80 9.32 -26.97
C GLY A 43 5.74 7.94 -26.27
N LEU A 44 6.78 7.56 -25.53
CA LEU A 44 6.87 6.27 -24.85
C LEU A 44 6.19 6.33 -23.45
N PRO A 45 5.68 5.20 -22.96
CA PRO A 45 5.10 5.12 -21.62
C PRO A 45 6.12 5.46 -20.53
N ILE A 46 5.70 6.30 -19.58
CA ILE A 46 6.51 6.73 -18.44
C ILE A 46 6.71 5.55 -17.49
N TYR A 47 5.62 4.89 -17.09
CA TYR A 47 5.64 3.76 -16.18
C TYR A 47 6.02 2.44 -16.87
N ALA A 48 7.00 1.72 -16.31
CA ALA A 48 7.53 0.46 -16.85
C ALA A 48 7.63 -0.61 -15.74
N PRO A 49 6.50 -1.26 -15.37
CA PRO A 49 6.43 -2.15 -14.20
C PRO A 49 7.33 -3.39 -14.31
N GLU A 50 7.52 -3.94 -15.52
CA GLU A 50 8.42 -5.08 -15.73
C GLU A 50 9.89 -4.72 -15.47
N ARG A 51 10.27 -3.48 -15.79
CA ARG A 51 11.62 -2.96 -15.53
C ARG A 51 11.86 -2.79 -14.04
N GLU A 52 10.87 -2.32 -13.29
CA GLU A 52 10.92 -2.20 -11.84
C GLU A 52 11.13 -3.57 -11.18
N GLU A 53 10.33 -4.57 -11.54
CA GLU A 53 10.45 -5.90 -10.94
C GLU A 53 11.80 -6.54 -11.27
N SER A 54 12.27 -6.41 -12.51
CA SER A 54 13.60 -6.87 -12.92
C SER A 54 14.72 -6.23 -12.11
N LEU A 55 14.63 -4.92 -11.84
CA LEU A 55 15.61 -4.20 -11.02
C LEU A 55 15.58 -4.73 -9.57
N LEU A 56 14.40 -4.87 -8.98
CA LEU A 56 14.24 -5.36 -7.60
C LEU A 56 14.81 -6.77 -7.44
N GLN A 57 14.55 -7.68 -8.38
CA GLN A 57 15.09 -9.03 -8.35
C GLN A 57 16.62 -9.03 -8.41
N VAL A 58 17.21 -8.23 -9.30
CA VAL A 58 18.67 -8.10 -9.40
C VAL A 58 19.27 -7.56 -8.11
N LEU A 59 18.65 -6.56 -7.48
CA LEU A 59 19.13 -5.98 -6.22
C LEU A 59 19.07 -6.97 -5.06
N ILE A 60 17.97 -7.74 -4.95
CA ILE A 60 17.81 -8.78 -3.94
C ILE A 60 18.87 -9.87 -4.12
N GLN A 61 19.11 -10.33 -5.35
CA GLN A 61 20.12 -11.36 -5.63
C GLN A 61 21.55 -10.88 -5.36
N LYS A 62 21.83 -9.59 -5.61
CA LYS A 62 23.14 -8.99 -5.34
C LYS A 62 23.37 -8.69 -3.85
N ASN A 63 22.31 -8.66 -3.03
CA ASN A 63 22.42 -8.34 -1.63
C ASN A 63 23.16 -9.45 -0.85
N LYS A 64 24.35 -9.12 -0.37
CA LYS A 64 25.13 -9.93 0.58
C LYS A 64 25.13 -9.34 2.00
N GLY A 65 24.32 -8.29 2.22
CA GLY A 65 24.26 -7.53 3.45
C GLY A 65 23.19 -8.02 4.42
N ARG A 66 22.98 -7.25 5.49
CA ARG A 66 22.03 -7.57 6.57
C ARG A 66 20.58 -7.20 6.26
N LEU A 67 20.33 -6.46 5.18
CA LEU A 67 18.98 -6.04 4.82
C LEU A 67 18.17 -7.24 4.33
N PRO A 68 16.97 -7.50 4.88
CA PRO A 68 16.08 -8.51 4.34
C PRO A 68 15.51 -8.07 2.99
N ALA A 69 15.11 -9.03 2.16
CA ALA A 69 14.59 -8.77 0.82
C ALA A 69 13.37 -7.83 0.83
N GLU A 70 12.49 -7.96 1.83
CA GLU A 70 11.32 -7.09 2.00
C GLU A 70 11.70 -5.63 2.22
N ALA A 71 12.75 -5.36 3.02
CA ALA A 71 13.23 -4.01 3.25
C ALA A 71 13.82 -3.39 1.98
N ILE A 72 14.58 -4.16 1.20
CA ILE A 72 15.12 -3.70 -0.09
C ILE A 72 13.98 -3.30 -1.04
N ARG A 73 12.94 -4.13 -1.15
CA ARG A 73 11.76 -3.82 -1.97
C ARG A 73 11.09 -2.53 -1.51
N ALA A 74 10.87 -2.36 -0.21
CA ALA A 74 10.24 -1.17 0.33
C ALA A 74 11.06 0.11 0.05
N ILE A 75 12.37 0.08 0.32
CA ILE A 75 13.26 1.23 0.09
C ILE A 75 13.28 1.61 -1.39
N TYR A 76 13.54 0.64 -2.28
CA TYR A 76 13.65 0.94 -3.71
C TYR A 76 12.31 1.32 -4.34
N ARG A 77 11.18 0.82 -3.83
CA ARG A 77 9.86 1.28 -4.26
C ARG A 77 9.68 2.76 -3.97
N GLU A 78 10.02 3.24 -2.78
CA GLU A 78 9.88 4.67 -2.46
C GLU A 78 10.85 5.54 -3.27
N ILE A 79 12.08 5.05 -3.50
CA ILE A 79 13.03 5.72 -4.40
C ILE A 79 12.44 5.85 -5.82
N MET A 80 11.85 4.76 -6.36
CA MET A 80 11.21 4.77 -7.69
C MET A 80 9.98 5.66 -7.72
N SER A 81 9.13 5.62 -6.68
CA SER A 81 7.96 6.47 -6.52
C SER A 81 8.32 7.96 -6.54
N ALA A 82 9.33 8.36 -5.76
CA ALA A 82 9.82 9.73 -5.76
C ALA A 82 10.35 10.16 -7.14
N SER A 83 10.96 9.22 -7.88
CA SER A 83 11.46 9.53 -9.22
C SER A 83 10.33 9.67 -10.26
N LEU A 84 9.29 8.84 -10.18
CA LEU A 84 8.10 8.96 -11.02
C LEU A 84 7.41 10.31 -10.81
N ALA A 85 7.33 10.76 -9.56
CA ALA A 85 6.76 12.07 -9.21
C ALA A 85 7.55 13.24 -9.82
N LEU A 86 8.87 13.10 -10.01
CA LEU A 86 9.69 14.11 -10.71
C LEU A 86 9.48 14.12 -12.23
N GLU A 87 9.12 12.98 -12.83
CA GLU A 87 8.85 12.88 -14.28
C GLU A 87 7.46 13.42 -14.64
N LYS A 88 6.45 13.11 -13.81
CA LYS A 88 5.06 13.53 -13.98
C LYS A 88 4.28 13.41 -12.66
N ASP A 89 3.37 14.35 -12.42
CA ASP A 89 2.34 14.22 -11.38
C ASP A 89 1.35 13.10 -11.73
N LEU A 90 1.73 11.85 -11.42
CA LEU A 90 0.88 10.69 -11.66
C LEU A 90 -0.35 10.71 -10.76
N THR A 91 -1.52 10.50 -11.36
CA THR A 91 -2.78 10.30 -10.65
C THR A 91 -3.25 8.85 -10.80
N ILE A 92 -3.41 8.16 -9.67
CA ILE A 92 -3.82 6.77 -9.60
C ILE A 92 -5.25 6.69 -9.05
N ALA A 93 -6.20 6.34 -9.93
CA ALA A 93 -7.57 6.05 -9.51
C ALA A 93 -7.65 4.65 -8.91
N PHE A 94 -8.46 4.45 -7.87
CA PHE A 94 -8.65 3.13 -7.28
C PHE A 94 -10.07 2.95 -6.75
N LEU A 95 -10.51 1.68 -6.66
CA LEU A 95 -11.80 1.36 -6.03
C LEU A 95 -11.75 1.71 -4.53
N GLY A 96 -12.41 2.80 -4.18
CA GLY A 96 -12.42 3.39 -2.85
C GLY A 96 -13.35 2.70 -1.86
N PRO A 97 -13.55 3.30 -0.66
CA PRO A 97 -12.92 4.55 -0.20
C PRO A 97 -11.43 4.40 0.19
N GLU A 98 -10.84 5.44 0.77
CA GLU A 98 -9.50 5.32 1.35
C GLU A 98 -9.41 4.22 2.42
N ALA A 99 -8.17 3.78 2.68
CA ALA A 99 -7.82 2.68 3.56
C ALA A 99 -8.40 1.29 3.20
N THR A 100 -9.02 1.15 2.02
CA THR A 100 -9.39 -0.16 1.47
C THR A 100 -8.18 -0.94 0.98
N TRP A 101 -8.40 -2.21 0.67
CA TRP A 101 -7.33 -3.12 0.27
C TRP A 101 -6.86 -2.77 -1.13
N THR A 102 -7.76 -2.27 -1.98
CA THR A 102 -7.40 -1.68 -3.28
C THR A 102 -6.52 -0.44 -3.11
N HIS A 103 -6.81 0.43 -2.12
CA HIS A 103 -5.92 1.55 -1.81
C HIS A 103 -4.53 1.07 -1.36
N GLN A 104 -4.49 0.05 -0.50
CA GLN A 104 -3.25 -0.57 -0.07
C GLN A 104 -2.47 -1.22 -1.22
N ALA A 105 -3.16 -1.90 -2.13
CA ALA A 105 -2.56 -2.43 -3.35
C ALA A 105 -1.95 -1.31 -4.19
N ALA A 106 -2.69 -0.22 -4.41
CA ALA A 106 -2.22 0.93 -5.17
C ALA A 106 -0.97 1.59 -4.54
N ARG A 107 -0.95 1.80 -3.22
CA ARG A 107 0.23 2.29 -2.47
C ARG A 107 1.41 1.32 -2.53
N SER A 108 1.14 0.02 -2.47
CA SER A 108 2.19 -1.01 -2.54
C SER A 108 2.89 -1.08 -3.90
N LYS A 109 2.24 -0.61 -4.97
CA LYS A 109 2.77 -0.60 -6.34
C LYS A 109 3.40 0.72 -6.73
N PHE A 110 2.73 1.85 -6.46
CA PHE A 110 3.17 3.17 -6.93
C PHE A 110 3.90 4.01 -5.87
N GLY A 111 3.96 3.56 -4.61
CA GLY A 111 4.62 4.24 -3.48
C GLY A 111 3.92 5.52 -3.04
N LEU A 112 4.52 6.29 -2.13
CA LEU A 112 3.81 7.39 -1.46
C LEU A 112 3.86 8.73 -2.20
N SER A 113 4.70 8.87 -3.21
CA SER A 113 4.98 10.17 -3.84
C SER A 113 4.04 10.52 -5.00
N VAL A 114 3.01 9.70 -5.26
CA VAL A 114 2.02 9.93 -6.32
C VAL A 114 0.65 10.32 -5.75
N LYS A 115 -0.22 10.89 -6.58
CA LYS A 115 -1.57 11.25 -6.18
C LYS A 115 -2.51 10.06 -6.30
N TYR A 116 -3.32 9.83 -5.27
CA TYR A 116 -4.36 8.79 -5.25
C TYR A 116 -5.75 9.42 -5.27
N THR A 117 -6.68 8.86 -6.04
CA THR A 117 -8.09 9.29 -6.05
C THR A 117 -9.02 8.09 -5.84
N PRO A 118 -9.82 8.08 -4.75
CA PRO A 118 -10.81 7.03 -4.54
C PRO A 118 -12.00 7.24 -5.48
N GLU A 119 -12.49 6.15 -6.07
CA GLU A 119 -13.74 6.14 -6.85
C GLU A 119 -14.78 5.23 -6.19
N SER A 120 -16.06 5.54 -6.41
CA SER A 120 -17.21 4.81 -5.84
C SER A 120 -17.46 3.45 -6.48
N SER A 121 -17.05 3.25 -7.73
CA SER A 121 -17.29 2.02 -8.47
C SER A 121 -16.12 1.67 -9.38
N ILE A 122 -16.07 0.40 -9.81
CA ILE A 122 -15.09 -0.06 -10.81
C ILE A 122 -15.28 0.71 -12.12
N GLY A 123 -16.52 0.90 -12.57
CA GLY A 123 -16.83 1.70 -13.75
C GLY A 123 -16.28 3.13 -13.69
N ASP A 124 -16.35 3.77 -12.51
CA ASP A 124 -15.80 5.12 -12.31
C ASP A 124 -14.27 5.13 -12.45
N VAL A 125 -13.57 4.11 -11.94
CA VAL A 125 -12.11 3.96 -12.12
C VAL A 125 -11.76 3.89 -13.61
N PHE A 126 -12.46 3.03 -14.36
CA PHE A 126 -12.27 2.89 -15.80
C PHE A 126 -12.56 4.20 -16.54
N ALA A 127 -13.70 4.83 -16.27
CA ALA A 127 -14.10 6.07 -16.91
C ALA A 127 -13.06 7.19 -16.67
N ARG A 128 -12.49 7.26 -15.46
CA ARG A 128 -11.50 8.28 -15.10
C ARG A 128 -10.19 8.14 -15.87
N VAL A 129 -9.73 6.90 -16.07
CA VAL A 129 -8.54 6.57 -16.86
C VAL A 129 -8.80 6.80 -18.35
N THR A 130 -9.94 6.32 -18.88
CA THR A 130 -10.33 6.54 -20.29
C THR A 130 -10.41 8.02 -20.65
N ARG A 131 -10.85 8.88 -19.72
CA ARG A 131 -10.91 10.34 -19.90
C ARG A 131 -9.55 11.04 -19.76
N GLY A 132 -8.48 10.32 -19.38
CA GLY A 132 -7.16 10.89 -19.13
C GLY A 132 -7.09 11.76 -17.85
N THR A 133 -8.09 11.67 -16.97
CA THR A 133 -8.12 12.38 -15.68
C THR A 133 -7.46 11.60 -14.54
N ALA A 134 -7.09 10.35 -14.80
CA ALA A 134 -6.14 9.55 -14.04
C ALA A 134 -5.21 8.84 -15.03
N ASP A 135 -3.96 8.63 -14.66
CA ASP A 135 -2.96 7.93 -15.48
C ASP A 135 -3.13 6.41 -15.42
N TYR A 136 -3.49 5.90 -14.24
CA TYR A 136 -3.66 4.48 -13.98
C TYR A 136 -4.88 4.23 -13.11
N GLY A 137 -5.47 3.04 -13.26
CA GLY A 137 -6.57 2.54 -12.45
C GLY A 137 -6.18 1.25 -11.73
N VAL A 138 -6.53 1.14 -10.44
CA VAL A 138 -6.34 -0.08 -9.64
C VAL A 138 -7.69 -0.62 -9.22
N VAL A 139 -7.99 -1.85 -9.67
CA VAL A 139 -9.26 -2.54 -9.42
C VAL A 139 -8.99 -3.99 -9.03
N PRO A 140 -9.81 -4.59 -8.16
CA PRO A 140 -9.70 -6.02 -7.85
C PRO A 140 -10.22 -6.86 -9.00
N ILE A 141 -9.53 -7.94 -9.34
CA ILE A 141 -9.95 -8.89 -10.39
C ILE A 141 -10.30 -10.27 -9.81
N GLU A 142 -9.72 -10.64 -8.67
CA GLU A 142 -9.94 -11.94 -8.02
C GLU A 142 -9.67 -11.83 -6.51
N ASN A 143 -10.41 -12.62 -5.73
CA ASN A 143 -10.19 -12.88 -4.31
C ASN A 143 -10.13 -14.39 -4.07
N SER A 144 -9.19 -14.86 -3.24
CA SER A 144 -9.05 -16.29 -2.90
C SER A 144 -10.26 -16.90 -2.19
N LEU A 145 -11.15 -16.07 -1.62
CA LEU A 145 -12.37 -16.53 -0.93
C LEU A 145 -13.61 -16.53 -1.83
N GLU A 146 -13.77 -15.52 -2.68
CA GLU A 146 -14.99 -15.29 -3.46
C GLU A 146 -14.81 -15.55 -4.96
N GLY A 147 -13.58 -15.81 -5.39
CA GLY A 147 -13.23 -16.02 -6.80
C GLY A 147 -13.12 -14.71 -7.57
N ALA A 148 -13.43 -14.78 -8.86
CA ALA A 148 -13.30 -13.66 -9.78
C ALA A 148 -14.28 -12.53 -9.48
N VAL A 149 -13.81 -11.29 -9.62
CA VAL A 149 -14.65 -10.09 -9.57
C VAL A 149 -15.20 -9.84 -10.98
N ASN A 150 -16.28 -10.54 -11.33
CA ASN A 150 -16.84 -10.53 -12.69
C ASN A 150 -17.12 -9.12 -13.23
N HIS A 151 -17.59 -8.21 -12.38
CA HIS A 151 -17.86 -6.83 -12.79
C HIS A 151 -16.60 -6.11 -13.33
N THR A 152 -15.41 -6.40 -12.79
CA THR A 152 -14.16 -5.88 -13.34
C THR A 152 -13.88 -6.43 -14.72
N LEU A 153 -14.13 -7.71 -14.94
CA LEU A 153 -13.95 -8.35 -16.24
C LEU A 153 -14.92 -7.78 -17.28
N ASP A 154 -16.19 -7.61 -16.90
CA ASP A 154 -17.24 -7.05 -17.76
C ASP A 154 -16.87 -5.63 -18.23
N VAL A 155 -16.54 -4.73 -17.29
CA VAL A 155 -16.13 -3.36 -17.61
C VAL A 155 -14.84 -3.33 -18.43
N PHE A 156 -13.90 -4.25 -18.16
CA PHE A 156 -12.65 -4.34 -18.91
C PHE A 156 -12.88 -4.74 -20.38
N MET A 157 -13.76 -5.71 -20.64
CA MET A 157 -14.10 -6.16 -21.99
C MET A 157 -14.66 -5.04 -22.88
N ASP A 158 -15.40 -4.10 -22.29
CA ASP A 158 -15.99 -2.96 -22.99
C ASP A 158 -15.06 -1.73 -23.06
N SER A 159 -13.81 -1.85 -22.58
CA SER A 159 -12.86 -0.75 -22.52
C SER A 159 -11.70 -0.89 -23.52
N GLU A 160 -11.13 0.23 -23.95
CA GLU A 160 -9.87 0.25 -24.73
C GLU A 160 -8.62 0.23 -23.84
N LEU A 161 -8.79 0.12 -22.52
CA LEU A 161 -7.69 0.15 -21.56
C LEU A 161 -6.88 -1.15 -21.61
N LYS A 162 -5.62 -1.07 -21.18
CA LYS A 162 -4.70 -2.21 -21.16
C LYS A 162 -4.24 -2.50 -19.75
N ILE A 163 -4.16 -3.78 -19.41
CA ILE A 163 -3.50 -4.23 -18.17
C ILE A 163 -2.01 -4.01 -18.33
N CYS A 164 -1.42 -3.21 -17.44
CA CYS A 164 0.02 -2.95 -17.43
C CYS A 164 0.76 -3.64 -16.28
N ALA A 165 0.06 -4.04 -15.22
CA ALA A 165 0.65 -4.70 -14.06
C ALA A 165 -0.37 -5.54 -13.31
N GLN A 166 0.11 -6.48 -12.50
CA GLN A 166 -0.67 -7.22 -11.51
C GLN A 166 -0.11 -7.00 -10.11
N ILE A 167 -0.98 -7.05 -9.10
CA ILE A 167 -0.61 -6.88 -7.69
C ILE A 167 -1.21 -8.06 -6.92
N LEU A 168 -0.37 -8.87 -6.29
CA LEU A 168 -0.80 -9.87 -5.32
C LEU A 168 -0.68 -9.27 -3.92
N LEU A 169 -1.82 -8.91 -3.34
CA LEU A 169 -1.88 -8.38 -1.97
C LEU A 169 -2.33 -9.50 -1.02
N ARG A 170 -1.50 -9.81 -0.01
CA ARG A 170 -1.91 -10.68 1.09
C ARG A 170 -2.83 -9.89 2.02
N ILE A 171 -4.08 -10.32 2.10
CA ILE A 171 -5.05 -9.73 3.01
C ILE A 171 -4.72 -10.13 4.45
N ARG A 172 -4.63 -9.14 5.32
CA ARG A 172 -4.44 -9.30 6.77
C ARG A 172 -5.40 -8.35 7.46
N ASN A 173 -6.19 -8.91 8.36
CA ASN A 173 -7.03 -8.12 9.26
C ASN A 173 -6.22 -7.87 10.54
N ASP A 174 -6.28 -6.64 11.02
CA ASP A 174 -5.61 -6.20 12.23
C ASP A 174 -6.69 -5.66 13.21
N LEU A 175 -6.47 -5.82 14.51
CA LEU A 175 -7.31 -5.24 15.55
C LEU A 175 -6.87 -3.80 15.80
N LEU A 176 -7.76 -2.85 15.53
CA LEU A 176 -7.49 -1.42 15.62
C LEU A 176 -8.35 -0.75 16.69
N SER A 177 -7.78 0.14 17.49
CA SER A 177 -8.55 0.99 18.41
C SER A 177 -7.78 2.25 18.82
N LYS A 178 -8.49 3.27 19.33
CA LYS A 178 -7.89 4.37 20.10
C LYS A 178 -7.69 4.03 21.57
N TRP A 179 -8.35 2.97 22.04
CA TRP A 179 -8.40 2.60 23.43
C TRP A 179 -7.50 1.41 23.71
N PRO A 180 -6.90 1.33 24.91
CA PRO A 180 -6.21 0.13 25.36
C PRO A 180 -7.14 -1.10 25.36
N ARG A 181 -6.55 -2.29 25.20
CA ARG A 181 -7.30 -3.54 25.00
C ARG A 181 -8.31 -3.85 26.08
N ASP A 182 -8.00 -3.54 27.34
CA ASP A 182 -8.84 -3.74 28.52
C ASP A 182 -10.06 -2.81 28.58
N GLN A 183 -10.08 -1.74 27.78
CA GLN A 183 -11.20 -0.79 27.71
C GLN A 183 -12.13 -1.04 26.52
N ILE A 184 -11.79 -2.00 25.65
CA ILE A 184 -12.62 -2.37 24.50
C ILE A 184 -13.83 -3.15 24.98
N LYS A 185 -15.00 -2.79 24.46
CA LYS A 185 -16.28 -3.47 24.73
C LYS A 185 -16.94 -3.99 23.45
N LYS A 186 -16.60 -3.39 22.32
CA LYS A 186 -17.25 -3.65 21.03
C LYS A 186 -16.22 -3.75 19.92
N ILE A 187 -16.45 -4.66 18.99
CA ILE A 187 -15.67 -4.80 17.76
C ILE A 187 -16.61 -4.60 16.57
N TYR A 188 -16.24 -3.69 15.68
CA TYR A 188 -16.94 -3.43 14.43
C TYR A 188 -16.18 -4.06 13.25
N SER A 189 -16.91 -4.65 12.30
CA SER A 189 -16.34 -5.00 10.99
C SER A 189 -17.43 -5.38 9.99
N HIS A 190 -17.01 -5.68 8.76
CA HIS A 190 -17.86 -6.32 7.76
C HIS A 190 -18.12 -7.80 8.15
N PRO A 191 -19.32 -8.36 7.88
CA PRO A 191 -19.63 -9.77 8.22
C PRO A 191 -18.61 -10.77 7.68
N GLN A 192 -18.09 -10.52 6.47
CA GLN A 192 -17.07 -11.36 5.86
C GLN A 192 -15.77 -11.39 6.67
N VAL A 193 -15.36 -10.25 7.25
CA VAL A 193 -14.14 -10.17 8.08
C VAL A 193 -14.36 -10.86 9.41
N PHE A 194 -15.53 -10.76 10.03
CA PHE A 194 -15.85 -11.58 11.20
C PHE A 194 -15.80 -13.08 10.88
N GLY A 195 -16.25 -13.48 9.69
CA GLY A 195 -16.10 -14.85 9.21
C GLY A 195 -14.63 -15.28 9.11
N GLN A 196 -13.77 -14.42 8.58
CA GLN A 196 -12.33 -14.66 8.42
C GLN A 196 -11.59 -14.73 9.77
N CYS A 197 -11.95 -13.87 10.74
CA CYS A 197 -11.31 -13.77 12.05
C CYS A 197 -12.01 -14.61 13.13
N ARG A 198 -12.90 -15.55 12.74
CA ARG A 198 -13.77 -16.28 13.67
C ARG A 198 -13.01 -17.00 14.78
N GLN A 199 -11.91 -17.67 14.43
CA GLN A 199 -11.11 -18.41 15.41
C GLN A 199 -10.50 -17.46 16.44
N TRP A 200 -9.88 -16.38 15.99
CA TRP A 200 -9.29 -15.38 16.88
C TRP A 200 -10.34 -14.74 17.78
N LEU A 201 -11.52 -14.40 17.24
CA LEU A 201 -12.64 -13.84 18.01
C LEU A 201 -13.12 -14.78 19.10
N GLN A 202 -13.21 -16.08 18.80
CA GLN A 202 -13.56 -17.11 19.78
C GLN A 202 -12.50 -17.29 20.86
N GLU A 203 -11.23 -16.97 20.61
CA GLU A 203 -10.16 -17.12 21.60
C GLU A 203 -9.96 -15.84 22.42
N ASN A 204 -10.20 -14.66 21.83
CA ASN A 204 -9.72 -13.38 22.35
C ASN A 204 -10.83 -12.35 22.65
N ALA A 205 -12.05 -12.55 22.16
CA ALA A 205 -13.11 -11.54 22.17
C ALA A 205 -14.48 -12.08 22.56
N ARG A 206 -14.55 -13.17 23.34
CA ARG A 206 -15.82 -13.83 23.72
C ARG A 206 -16.82 -12.92 24.42
N ASP A 207 -16.31 -12.01 25.25
CA ASP A 207 -17.12 -11.10 26.07
C ASP A 207 -17.36 -9.75 25.39
N LEU A 208 -16.89 -9.58 24.15
CA LEU A 208 -17.03 -8.34 23.39
C LEU A 208 -18.25 -8.43 22.46
N GLU A 209 -18.96 -7.32 22.33
CA GLU A 209 -20.07 -7.20 21.38
C GLU A 209 -19.53 -7.09 19.95
N LEU A 210 -19.95 -7.98 19.06
CA LEU A 210 -19.55 -7.95 17.65
C LEU A 210 -20.65 -7.26 16.83
N ILE A 211 -20.33 -6.15 16.17
CA ILE A 211 -21.30 -5.32 15.45
C ILE A 211 -20.94 -5.25 13.97
N GLU A 212 -21.85 -5.75 13.14
CA GLU A 212 -21.72 -5.76 11.69
C GLU A 212 -21.99 -4.39 11.07
N VAL A 213 -21.13 -3.98 10.15
CA VAL A 213 -21.25 -2.72 9.41
C VAL A 213 -20.95 -2.93 7.93
N SER A 214 -21.27 -1.92 7.12
CA SER A 214 -21.20 -2.00 5.66
C SER A 214 -19.79 -2.17 5.08
N SER A 215 -18.73 -1.83 5.82
CA SER A 215 -17.35 -2.01 5.36
C SER A 215 -16.33 -1.97 6.51
N THR A 216 -15.14 -2.49 6.25
CA THR A 216 -13.99 -2.37 7.16
C THR A 216 -13.57 -0.91 7.38
N THR A 217 -13.65 -0.08 6.34
CA THR A 217 -13.45 1.37 6.46
C THR A 217 -14.46 2.00 7.41
N ARG A 218 -15.75 1.64 7.29
CA ARG A 218 -16.79 2.14 8.19
C ARG A 218 -16.53 1.72 9.64
N ALA A 219 -16.08 0.49 9.85
CA ALA A 219 -15.69 0.01 11.18
C ALA A 219 -14.56 0.85 11.78
N ALA A 220 -13.51 1.13 11.02
CA ALA A 220 -12.39 1.96 11.49
C ALA A 220 -12.83 3.40 11.83
N GLN A 221 -13.71 4.00 11.04
CA GLN A 221 -14.27 5.33 11.34
C GLN A 221 -15.07 5.35 12.66
N ILE A 222 -15.84 4.29 12.93
CA ILE A 222 -16.59 4.15 14.19
C ILE A 222 -15.60 3.97 15.35
N ALA A 223 -14.62 3.08 15.24
CA ALA A 223 -13.59 2.87 16.25
C ALA A 223 -12.76 4.13 16.57
N ALA A 224 -12.66 5.06 15.61
CA ALA A 224 -11.98 6.34 15.81
C ALA A 224 -12.77 7.35 16.63
N THR A 225 -14.08 7.16 16.79
CA THR A 225 -15.00 8.15 17.39
C THR A 225 -15.76 7.62 18.60
N GLU A 226 -16.10 6.33 18.63
CA GLU A 226 -16.84 5.73 19.74
C GLU A 226 -15.93 5.27 20.89
N PRO A 227 -16.21 5.65 22.15
CA PRO A 227 -15.48 5.16 23.31
C PRO A 227 -15.55 3.64 23.48
N GLY A 228 -14.39 3.00 23.71
CA GLY A 228 -14.30 1.55 23.92
C GLY A 228 -14.61 0.71 22.67
N ALA A 229 -14.61 1.31 21.48
CA ALA A 229 -14.79 0.62 20.22
C ALA A 229 -13.45 0.20 19.60
N ALA A 230 -13.46 -0.96 18.95
CA ALA A 230 -12.38 -1.45 18.10
C ALA A 230 -12.91 -1.83 16.71
N ALA A 231 -12.01 -1.98 15.76
CA ALA A 231 -12.33 -2.41 14.40
C ALA A 231 -11.40 -3.53 13.97
N LEU A 232 -11.94 -4.51 13.23
CA LEU A 232 -11.13 -5.39 12.40
C LEU A 232 -11.05 -4.78 11.01
N ALA A 233 -9.87 -4.30 10.63
CA ALA A 233 -9.63 -3.66 9.34
C ALA A 233 -8.16 -3.81 8.91
N SER A 234 -7.78 -3.20 7.79
CA SER A 234 -6.39 -3.18 7.33
C SER A 234 -5.56 -2.27 8.24
N SER A 235 -4.28 -2.57 8.38
CA SER A 235 -3.31 -1.69 9.04
C SER A 235 -3.29 -0.27 8.46
N MET A 236 -3.63 -0.10 7.18
CA MET A 236 -3.73 1.23 6.57
C MET A 236 -4.83 2.08 7.20
N ALA A 237 -5.92 1.48 7.65
CA ALA A 237 -6.99 2.20 8.34
C ALA A 237 -6.52 2.81 9.67
N ALA A 238 -5.49 2.23 10.30
CA ALA A 238 -4.90 2.79 11.51
C ALA A 238 -4.19 4.12 11.23
N GLU A 239 -3.40 4.19 10.16
CA GLU A 239 -2.73 5.42 9.71
C GLU A 239 -3.75 6.49 9.32
N VAL A 240 -4.74 6.14 8.49
CA VAL A 240 -5.71 7.09 7.92
C VAL A 240 -6.66 7.65 8.99
N TYR A 241 -7.10 6.83 9.95
CA TYR A 241 -8.09 7.22 10.96
C TYR A 241 -7.50 7.50 12.35
N GLY A 242 -6.18 7.49 12.49
CA GLY A 242 -5.48 7.76 13.75
C GLY A 242 -5.81 6.74 14.83
N LEU A 243 -5.83 5.45 14.47
CA LEU A 243 -5.99 4.33 15.40
C LEU A 243 -4.63 3.70 15.71
N GLN A 244 -4.56 2.94 16.80
CA GLN A 244 -3.43 2.09 17.12
C GLN A 244 -3.72 0.66 16.64
N VAL A 245 -2.70 -0.01 16.12
CA VAL A 245 -2.74 -1.44 15.85
C VAL A 245 -2.44 -2.16 17.16
N LEU A 246 -3.46 -2.79 17.75
CA LEU A 246 -3.32 -3.52 19.02
C LEU A 246 -2.83 -4.95 18.80
N GLU A 247 -3.25 -5.56 17.70
CA GLU A 247 -2.83 -6.90 17.31
C GLU A 247 -2.84 -7.02 15.78
N THR A 248 -1.83 -7.68 15.23
CA THR A 248 -1.67 -7.85 13.79
C THR A 248 -2.05 -9.24 13.34
N SER A 249 -2.69 -9.38 12.17
CA SER A 249 -3.01 -10.67 11.53
C SER A 249 -3.91 -11.58 12.38
N VAL A 250 -5.06 -11.02 12.78
CA VAL A 250 -6.10 -11.68 13.58
C VAL A 250 -7.17 -12.38 12.72
#